data_AF-A0A926ABK1-F1
#
_entry.id   AF-A0A926ABK1-F1
#
_cell.length_a   1.000
_cell.length_b   1.000
_cell.length_c   1.000
_cell.angle_alpha   90.00
_cell.angle_beta   90.00
_cell.angle_gamma   90.00
#
_symmetry.space_group_name_H-M   'P 1'
#
loop_
_entity.id
_entity.type
_entity.pdbx_description
1 polymer ?
#
loop_
_entity_poly.entity_id
_entity_poly.type
_entity_poly.pdbx_seq_one_letter_code
_entity_poly.pdbx_strand_id
1 'polypeptide(L)'
;MTTYQEAAKPLQIVLLTSLPMGMTAEALAALTDLAVLMVTHGKTTEAANTLAYVMRHPDVPYETFDRAEDLFIDLEAQLCPRVISDAQALASSLTLRGALEAALAVE
;
A
#
# COMPACT_ATOMS: atom_id res chain seq x y z
N MET A 1 -0.62 -22.28 -7.62
CA MET A 1 -0.88 -21.06 -6.84
C MET A 1 0.48 -20.53 -6.41
N THR A 2 0.90 -19.39 -6.95
CA THR A 2 2.11 -18.69 -6.49
C THR A 2 1.87 -18.23 -5.06
N THR A 3 2.85 -18.41 -4.18
CA THR A 3 2.72 -17.94 -2.79
C THR A 3 2.75 -16.41 -2.73
N TYR A 4 2.14 -15.80 -1.71
CA TYR A 4 2.20 -14.35 -1.49
C TYR A 4 3.65 -13.85 -1.52
N GLN A 5 4.55 -14.57 -0.85
CA GLN A 5 5.97 -14.23 -0.79
C GLN A 5 6.64 -14.23 -2.16
N GLU A 6 6.32 -15.20 -3.02
CA GLU A 6 6.86 -15.26 -4.38
C GLU A 6 6.31 -14.14 -5.27
N ALA A 7 5.02 -13.80 -5.13
CA ALA A 7 4.39 -12.73 -5.89
C ALA A 7 4.81 -11.33 -5.41
N ALA A 8 5.10 -11.16 -4.12
CA ALA A 8 5.51 -9.90 -3.53
C ALA A 8 6.96 -9.54 -3.88
N LYS A 9 7.87 -10.53 -3.94
CA LYS A 9 9.31 -10.33 -4.22
C LYS A 9 9.64 -9.29 -5.31
N PRO A 10 9.08 -9.35 -6.54
CA PRO A 10 9.38 -8.35 -7.56
C PRO A 10 8.99 -6.92 -7.14
N LEU A 11 7.83 -6.76 -6.48
CA LEU A 11 7.36 -5.46 -5.98
C LEU A 11 8.25 -4.94 -4.85
N GLN A 12 8.70 -5.82 -3.96
CA GLN A 12 9.65 -5.46 -2.89
C GLN A 12 10.98 -4.98 -3.45
N ILE A 13 11.49 -5.61 -4.52
CA ILE A 13 12.71 -5.17 -5.20
C ILE A 13 12.52 -3.76 -5.76
N VAL A 14 11.40 -3.48 -6.45
CA VAL A 14 11.10 -2.14 -6.98
C VAL A 14 11.02 -1.11 -5.86
N LEU A 15 10.38 -1.43 -4.74
CA LEU A 15 10.27 -0.53 -3.59
C LEU A 15 11.62 -0.23 -2.94
N LEU A 16 12.47 -1.24 -2.79
CA LEU A 16 13.80 -1.09 -2.18
C LEU A 16 14.79 -0.33 -3.08
N THR A 17 14.59 -0.35 -4.40
CA THR A 17 15.45 0.37 -5.36
C THR A 17 14.97 1.79 -5.65
N SER A 18 13.65 2.01 -5.75
CA SER A 18 13.06 3.31 -6.07
C SER A 18 13.28 4.37 -4.96
N LEU A 19 13.17 3.96 -3.71
CA LEU A 19 13.35 4.84 -2.54
C LEU A 19 14.72 5.53 -2.47
N PRO A 20 15.87 4.82 -2.50
CA PRO A 20 17.18 5.47 -2.49
C PRO A 20 17.47 6.28 -3.77
N MET A 21 16.77 5.99 -4.87
CA MET A 21 16.89 6.73 -6.13
C MET A 21 15.98 7.98 -6.19
N GLY A 22 15.15 8.22 -5.17
CA GLY A 22 14.21 9.35 -5.15
C GLY A 22 13.03 9.19 -6.12
N MET A 23 12.80 7.97 -6.61
CA MET A 23 11.72 7.62 -7.55
C MET A 23 10.41 7.42 -6.81
N THR A 24 9.87 8.50 -6.25
CA THR A 24 8.70 8.49 -5.36
C THR A 24 7.43 7.98 -6.06
N ALA A 25 7.23 8.36 -7.32
CA ALA A 25 6.07 7.93 -8.10
C ALA A 25 6.05 6.40 -8.27
N GLU A 26 7.18 5.81 -8.64
CA GLU A 26 7.34 4.37 -8.80
C GLU A 26 7.19 3.62 -7.47
N ALA A 27 7.69 4.19 -6.37
CA ALA A 27 7.49 3.62 -5.04
C ALA A 27 5.99 3.57 -4.67
N LEU A 28 5.24 4.64 -4.90
CA LEU A 28 3.81 4.71 -4.61
C LEU A 28 2.99 3.77 -5.51
N ALA A 29 3.35 3.66 -6.78
CA ALA A 29 2.75 2.70 -7.71
C ALA A 29 2.99 1.26 -7.24
N ALA A 30 4.22 0.93 -6.85
CA ALA A 30 4.56 -0.40 -6.35
C ALA A 30 3.89 -0.72 -5.00
N LEU A 31 3.70 0.26 -4.11
CA LEU A 31 2.89 0.10 -2.89
C LEU A 31 1.43 -0.21 -3.21
N THR A 32 0.87 0.44 -4.24
CA THR A 32 -0.50 0.18 -4.71
C THR A 32 -0.64 -1.23 -5.27
N ASP A 33 0.31 -1.66 -6.10
CA ASP A 33 0.35 -3.04 -6.61
C ASP A 33 0.53 -4.08 -5.49
N LEU A 34 1.32 -3.75 -4.47
CA LEU A 34 1.50 -4.61 -3.31
C LEU A 34 0.21 -4.71 -2.49
N ALA A 35 -0.52 -3.61 -2.33
CA ALA A 35 -1.82 -3.61 -1.67
C ALA A 35 -2.85 -4.48 -2.44
N VAL A 36 -2.86 -4.43 -3.78
CA VAL A 36 -3.67 -5.34 -4.60
C VAL A 36 -3.34 -6.79 -4.27
N LEU A 37 -2.05 -7.14 -4.23
CA LEU A 37 -1.61 -8.48 -3.88
C LEU A 37 -2.06 -8.87 -2.46
N MET A 38 -1.93 -7.98 -1.48
CA MET A 38 -2.41 -8.21 -0.11
C MET A 38 -3.90 -8.54 -0.08
N VAL A 39 -4.74 -7.79 -0.81
CA VAL A 39 -6.19 -8.07 -0.92
C VAL A 39 -6.44 -9.45 -1.51
N THR A 40 -5.76 -9.82 -2.59
CA THR A 40 -5.92 -11.15 -3.21
C THR A 40 -5.54 -12.32 -2.30
N HIS A 41 -4.72 -12.07 -1.28
CA HIS A 41 -4.29 -13.05 -0.29
C HIS A 41 -5.00 -12.88 1.07
N GLY A 42 -6.04 -12.05 1.16
CA GLY A 42 -6.85 -11.85 2.38
C GLY A 42 -6.22 -10.95 3.44
N LYS A 43 -5.10 -10.29 3.14
CA LYS A 43 -4.38 -9.33 4.00
C LYS A 43 -5.00 -7.93 3.89
N THR A 44 -6.31 -7.83 4.12
CA THR A 44 -7.13 -6.65 3.80
C THR A 44 -6.90 -5.45 4.72
N THR A 45 -6.56 -5.69 6.00
CA THR A 45 -6.21 -4.63 6.95
C THR A 45 -4.90 -3.94 6.57
N GLU A 46 -3.89 -4.74 6.20
CA GLU A 46 -2.59 -4.26 5.78
C GLU A 46 -2.65 -3.55 4.43
N ALA A 47 -3.50 -4.05 3.52
CA ALA A 47 -3.83 -3.35 2.28
C ALA A 47 -4.44 -1.96 2.56
N ALA A 48 -5.43 -1.88 3.45
CA ALA A 48 -6.06 -0.60 3.82
C ALA A 48 -5.05 0.40 4.41
N ASN A 49 -4.16 -0.06 5.29
CA ASN A 49 -3.08 0.77 5.84
C ASN A 49 -2.15 1.31 4.74
N THR A 50 -1.78 0.45 3.80
CA THR A 50 -0.89 0.80 2.68
C THR A 50 -1.54 1.81 1.74
N LEU A 51 -2.80 1.61 1.38
CA LEU A 51 -3.56 2.48 0.48
C LEU A 51 -3.86 3.85 1.10
N ALA A 52 -4.23 3.88 2.39
CA ALA A 52 -4.44 5.12 3.13
C ALA A 52 -3.18 6.00 3.12
N TYR A 53 -1.99 5.38 3.21
CA TYR A 53 -0.73 6.09 3.07
C TYR A 53 -0.52 6.65 1.66
N VAL A 54 -0.70 5.82 0.63
CA VAL A 54 -0.52 6.22 -0.77
C VAL A 54 -1.41 7.41 -1.13
N MET A 55 -2.70 7.34 -0.81
CA MET A 55 -3.69 8.40 -1.12
C MET A 55 -3.38 9.73 -0.42
N ARG A 56 -2.70 9.69 0.74
CA ARG A 56 -2.34 10.89 1.49
C ARG A 56 -1.02 11.51 1.04
N HIS A 57 -0.24 10.81 0.23
CA HIS A 57 1.07 11.29 -0.18
C HIS A 57 0.94 12.52 -1.09
N PRO A 58 1.66 13.64 -0.83
CA PRO A 58 1.48 14.88 -1.60
C PRO A 58 1.84 14.74 -3.08
N ASP A 59 2.85 13.91 -3.37
CA ASP A 59 3.36 13.70 -4.73
C ASP A 59 2.80 12.44 -5.42
N VAL A 60 1.65 11.93 -4.96
CA VAL A 60 1.04 10.76 -5.60
C VAL A 60 0.59 11.09 -7.03
N PRO A 61 1.02 10.33 -8.06
CA PRO A 61 0.51 10.52 -9.41
C PRO A 61 -1.00 10.27 -9.47
N TYR A 62 -1.71 11.02 -10.31
CA TYR A 62 -3.17 10.91 -10.44
C TYR A 62 -3.63 9.47 -10.70
N GLU A 63 -3.00 8.76 -11.64
CA GLU A 63 -3.37 7.37 -11.96
C GLU A 63 -3.13 6.40 -10.78
N THR A 64 -2.11 6.67 -9.96
CA THR A 64 -1.83 5.88 -8.76
C THR A 64 -2.85 6.18 -7.67
N PHE A 65 -3.24 7.45 -7.51
CA PHE A 65 -4.27 7.86 -6.58
C PHE A 65 -5.63 7.24 -6.93
N ASP A 66 -6.07 7.39 -8.18
CA ASP A 66 -7.34 6.89 -8.69
C ASP A 66 -7.50 5.39 -8.42
N ARG A 67 -6.46 4.60 -8.77
CA ARG A 67 -6.44 3.17 -8.52
C ARG A 67 -6.38 2.81 -7.04
N ALA A 68 -5.68 3.60 -6.22
CA ALA A 68 -5.61 3.37 -4.79
C ALA A 68 -6.96 3.70 -4.10
N GLU A 69 -7.63 4.76 -4.53
CA GLU A 69 -8.94 5.18 -4.06
C GLU A 69 -10.00 4.13 -4.38
N ASP A 70 -10.06 3.64 -5.62
CA ASP A 70 -10.99 2.58 -6.02
C ASP A 70 -10.86 1.35 -5.10
N LEU A 71 -9.63 0.87 -4.90
CA LEU A 71 -9.38 -0.28 -4.03
C LEU A 71 -9.69 0.02 -2.56
N PHE A 72 -9.44 1.24 -2.10
CA PHE A 72 -9.72 1.65 -0.73
C PHE A 72 -11.21 1.73 -0.45
N ILE A 73 -12.01 2.25 -1.39
CA ILE A 73 -13.47 2.28 -1.32
C ILE A 73 -14.04 0.85 -1.23
N ASP A 74 -13.52 -0.06 -2.05
CA ASP A 74 -13.92 -1.47 -2.01
C ASP A 74 -13.61 -2.11 -0.64
N LEU A 75 -12.48 -1.76 -0.02
CA LEU A 75 -12.12 -2.23 1.31
C LEU A 75 -12.96 -1.58 2.41
N GLU A 76 -13.30 -0.30 2.29
CA GLU A 76 -14.17 0.41 3.23
C GLU A 76 -15.57 -0.21 3.30
N ALA A 77 -16.08 -0.71 2.17
CA ALA A 77 -17.35 -1.44 2.13
C ALA A 77 -17.30 -2.82 2.82
N GLN A 78 -16.11 -3.41 2.98
CA GLN A 78 -15.92 -4.77 3.50
C GLN A 78 -15.40 -4.80 4.94
N LEU A 79 -14.62 -3.80 5.34
CA LEU A 79 -13.94 -3.74 6.62
C LEU A 79 -14.78 -3.00 7.66
N CYS A 80 -14.48 -3.25 8.93
CA CYS A 80 -15.07 -2.48 10.02
C CYS A 80 -14.64 -1.00 9.92
N PRO A 81 -15.54 -0.02 10.09
CA PRO A 81 -15.20 1.40 10.02
C PRO A 81 -14.04 1.81 10.94
N ARG A 82 -13.86 1.09 12.06
CA ARG A 82 -12.73 1.28 12.97
C ARG A 82 -11.38 0.99 12.28
N VAL A 83 -11.30 -0.08 11.49
CA VAL A 83 -10.08 -0.45 10.77
C VAL A 83 -9.69 0.63 9.76
N ILE A 84 -10.68 1.19 9.06
CA ILE A 84 -10.48 2.29 8.11
C ILE A 84 -10.02 3.56 8.82
N SER A 85 -10.65 3.91 9.94
CA SER A 85 -10.23 5.05 10.76
C SER A 85 -8.82 4.89 11.30
N ASP A 86 -8.45 3.69 11.75
CA ASP A 86 -7.11 3.39 12.25
C ASP A 86 -6.07 3.49 11.12
N ALA A 87 -6.40 3.01 9.91
CA ALA A 87 -5.55 3.12 8.72
C ALA A 87 -5.28 4.58 8.32
N GLN A 88 -6.31 5.43 8.31
CA GLN A 88 -6.19 6.86 8.02
C GLN A 88 -5.37 7.60 9.09
N ALA A 89 -5.55 7.23 10.37
CA ALA A 89 -4.76 7.78 11.48
C ALA A 89 -3.29 7.37 11.37
N LEU A 90 -3.01 6.10 11.07
CA LEU A 90 -1.67 5.58 10.89
C LEU A 90 -0.96 6.27 9.72
N ALA A 91 -1.63 6.37 8.56
CA ALA A 91 -1.15 7.10 7.39
C ALA A 91 -0.78 8.54 7.72
N SER A 92 -1.39 9.12 8.76
CA SER A 92 -1.08 10.48 9.20
C SER A 92 0.28 10.66 9.86
N SER A 93 0.83 9.57 10.40
CA SER A 93 2.07 9.53 11.16
C SER A 93 3.23 8.85 10.43
N LEU A 94 2.98 8.17 9.31
CA LEU A 94 3.99 7.42 8.58
C LEU A 94 4.81 8.28 7.63
N THR A 95 6.08 7.90 7.48
CA THR A 95 6.93 8.32 6.36
C THR A 95 6.89 7.27 5.25
N LEU A 96 7.39 7.60 4.05
CA LEU A 96 7.44 6.64 2.93
C LEU A 96 8.21 5.37 3.29
N ARG A 97 9.31 5.54 4.04
CA ARG A 97 10.09 4.42 4.57
C ARG A 97 9.28 3.59 5.58
N GLY A 98 8.58 4.25 6.49
CA GLY A 98 7.75 3.55 7.48
C GLY A 98 6.58 2.79 6.85
N ALA A 99 5.95 3.35 5.82
CA ALA A 99 4.89 2.68 5.06
C ALA A 99 5.43 1.44 4.34
N LEU A 100 6.64 1.54 3.76
CA LEU A 100 7.31 0.39 3.17
C LEU A 100 7.58 -0.70 4.21
N GLU A 101 8.20 -0.37 5.33
CA GLU A 101 8.52 -1.35 6.37
C GLU A 101 7.27 -2.05 6.89
N ALA A 102 6.18 -1.32 7.11
CA ALA A 102 4.89 -1.89 7.48
C ALA A 102 4.34 -2.84 6.42
N ALA A 103 4.41 -2.47 5.13
CA ALA A 103 3.96 -3.31 4.03
C ALA A 103 4.81 -4.58 3.84
N LEU A 104 6.10 -4.52 4.19
CA LEU A 104 7.03 -5.66 4.11
C LEU A 104 6.95 -6.60 5.30
N ALA A 105 6.51 -6.12 6.47
CA ALA A 105 6.38 -6.91 7.69
C ALA A 105 5.21 -7.90 7.69
N VAL A 106 4.42 -7.94 6.61
CA VAL A 106 3.23 -8.78 6.51
C VAL A 106 3.61 -10.22 6.13
N GLU A 107 3.90 -11.05 7.13
CA GLU A 107 4.24 -12.47 7.00
C GLU A 107 3.08 -13.31 6.42
#